data_AF-A0A948X025-F1
#
_entry.id   AF-A0A948X025-F1
#
_cell.length_a   1.000
_cell.length_b   1.000
_cell.length_c   1.000
_cell.angle_alpha   90.00
_cell.angle_beta   90.00
_cell.angle_gamma   90.00
#
_symmetry.space_group_name_H-M   'P 1'
#
loop_
_entity.id
_entity.type
_entity.pdbx_description
1 polymer ?
#
loop_
_entity_poly.entity_id
_entity_poly.type
_entity_poly.pdbx_seq_one_letter_code
_entity_poly.pdbx_strand_id
1 'polypeptide(L)'
;MMKLKYLSVPVLALLMAACGSAPDYKNAIPAKSAAVVAVDANSMAEKGGLSGENADKELLARLENMVKSGLSNSDALVEKIFRDGKESGLGLKEKIYLFMGEQAKIGGLLVKVTDKDKLEDVLEALKKQQLCQEIKETDGCEWTVMGSWLLAYNDGAMILAADNKGTDPKSLVRQASMWLRQKDGEGFSASEDFRLMEQKKGDIIVWSSLEVLPHEAVYPLTMGVSAELRLKDIKAISTVDFTIGKTVMDVEVMVADKVMKGIMEKKQQVTANVKGHYLDIFPQNTPFWATANIKGGEFYDFLCGNPSLRRYFEKSMIPLDFRSIFSAINGDVALAMSGPDGGEFIAYADVSSDGFMKSFETLKSMAALTGGQVILRNHGENGYEFKTVDGSMVGLSSGYLALWIGVKDGRFYVTNKESLIERRVLGLSLRDRDWGNRVEGQRFFMVSDLSSLDRLFDLSKIEGSMASVLAFFGGLDYLTVESADGGNVHIEIIMKDKNRNPLTTLFNN
;
A
#
# COMPACT_ATOMS: atom_id res chain seq x y z
N MET A 1 24.98 74.75 -17.29
CA MET A 1 25.65 74.16 -16.11
C MET A 1 24.61 73.43 -15.27
N MET A 2 24.91 72.18 -14.91
CA MET A 2 24.47 71.40 -13.72
C MET A 2 23.08 71.68 -13.11
N LYS A 3 22.22 70.70 -12.81
CA LYS A 3 22.39 69.25 -12.67
C LYS A 3 20.99 68.61 -12.72
N LEU A 4 20.81 67.76 -13.72
CA LEU A 4 19.73 66.79 -13.83
C LEU A 4 20.09 65.59 -12.92
N LYS A 5 19.66 65.63 -11.67
CA LYS A 5 19.68 64.47 -10.75
C LYS A 5 18.37 64.58 -10.00
N TYR A 6 17.50 63.57 -10.09
CA TYR A 6 16.39 63.22 -9.18
C TYR A 6 15.20 62.54 -9.89
N LEU A 7 15.26 62.25 -11.20
CA LEU A 7 14.19 61.50 -11.89
C LEU A 7 14.46 60.00 -12.10
N SER A 8 15.51 59.42 -11.51
CA SER A 8 15.93 58.04 -11.79
C SER A 8 15.88 57.07 -10.60
N VAL A 9 15.27 57.44 -9.47
CA VAL A 9 15.23 56.58 -8.27
C VAL A 9 13.86 55.90 -8.02
N PRO A 10 12.69 56.46 -8.36
CA PRO A 10 11.42 55.74 -8.13
C PRO A 10 11.17 54.63 -9.17
N VAL A 11 11.71 54.77 -10.40
CA VAL A 11 11.50 53.79 -11.48
C VAL A 11 12.39 52.55 -11.29
N LEU A 12 13.56 52.69 -10.68
CA LEU A 12 14.46 51.56 -10.40
C LEU A 12 14.00 50.73 -9.19
N ALA A 13 13.26 51.33 -8.24
CA ALA A 13 12.64 50.60 -7.13
C ALA A 13 11.38 49.80 -7.56
N LEU A 14 10.66 50.25 -8.59
CA LEU A 14 9.57 49.48 -9.21
C LEU A 14 10.07 48.35 -10.14
N LEU A 15 11.30 48.42 -10.62
CA LEU A 15 11.92 47.35 -11.43
C LEU A 15 12.56 46.22 -10.58
N MET A 16 12.74 46.40 -9.27
CA MET A 16 13.24 45.34 -8.37
C MET A 16 12.14 44.56 -7.65
N ALA A 17 10.86 44.90 -7.86
CA ALA A 17 9.71 44.09 -7.43
C ALA A 17 9.22 43.11 -8.52
N ALA A 18 9.83 43.14 -9.71
CA ALA A 18 9.45 42.31 -10.86
C ALA A 18 10.36 41.07 -11.07
N CYS A 19 11.36 40.86 -10.22
CA CYS A 19 12.04 39.57 -10.09
C CYS A 19 11.42 38.79 -8.92
N GLY A 20 10.13 38.49 -9.02
CA GLY A 20 9.64 37.31 -8.32
C GLY A 20 10.36 36.12 -8.96
N SER A 21 11.03 35.29 -8.16
CA SER A 21 11.41 33.95 -8.61
C SER A 21 10.18 33.33 -9.28
N ALA A 22 10.37 32.64 -10.42
CA ALA A 22 9.28 31.91 -11.04
C ALA A 22 8.52 31.11 -9.95
N PRO A 23 7.18 31.13 -9.94
CA PRO A 23 6.41 30.41 -8.94
C PRO A 23 6.89 28.97 -8.84
N ASP A 24 7.02 28.45 -7.62
CA ASP A 24 7.45 27.08 -7.44
C ASP A 24 6.48 26.13 -8.17
N TYR A 25 7.00 25.27 -9.05
CA TYR A 25 6.18 24.36 -9.86
C TYR A 25 5.25 23.49 -8.98
N LYS A 26 5.66 23.21 -7.73
CA LYS A 26 4.85 22.48 -6.73
C LYS A 26 3.52 23.16 -6.40
N ASN A 27 3.38 24.46 -6.64
CA ASN A 27 2.11 25.17 -6.47
C ASN A 27 1.01 24.69 -7.41
N ALA A 28 1.39 24.08 -8.54
CA ALA A 28 0.44 23.51 -9.48
C ALA A 28 -0.18 22.19 -9.00
N ILE A 29 0.18 21.70 -7.81
CA ILE A 29 -0.53 20.59 -7.15
C ILE A 29 -1.88 21.14 -6.64
N PRO A 30 -3.02 20.54 -7.03
CA PRO A 30 -4.34 21.07 -6.67
C PRO A 30 -4.55 21.12 -5.15
N ALA A 31 -5.05 22.24 -4.61
CA ALA A 31 -5.27 22.39 -3.16
C ALA A 31 -6.20 21.33 -2.54
N LYS A 32 -7.10 20.75 -3.34
CA LYS A 32 -8.06 19.71 -2.94
C LYS A 32 -7.65 18.32 -3.40
N SER A 33 -6.36 18.01 -3.36
CA SER A 33 -5.86 16.64 -3.57
C SER A 33 -6.28 15.73 -2.40
N ALA A 34 -6.77 14.54 -2.73
CA ALA A 34 -7.02 13.44 -1.81
C ALA A 34 -5.77 12.55 -1.64
N ALA A 35 -4.86 12.57 -2.60
CA ALA A 35 -3.54 11.96 -2.48
C ALA A 35 -2.49 12.74 -3.28
N VAL A 36 -1.27 12.75 -2.76
CA VAL A 36 -0.07 13.30 -3.41
C VAL A 36 1.08 12.32 -3.21
N VAL A 37 1.73 11.94 -4.30
CA VAL A 37 2.91 11.08 -4.32
C VAL A 37 4.07 11.91 -4.81
N ALA A 38 5.17 11.95 -4.07
CA ALA A 38 6.42 12.54 -4.51
C ALA A 38 7.41 11.42 -4.84
N VAL A 39 7.97 11.44 -6.05
CA VAL A 39 8.90 10.45 -6.57
C VAL A 39 10.26 11.10 -6.81
N ASP A 40 11.29 10.60 -6.15
CA ASP A 40 12.68 10.98 -6.38
C ASP A 40 13.26 10.10 -7.49
N ALA A 41 12.92 10.46 -8.73
CA ALA A 41 13.36 9.72 -9.91
C ALA A 41 14.90 9.70 -10.05
N ASN A 42 15.58 10.74 -9.58
CA ASN A 42 17.04 10.81 -9.59
C ASN A 42 17.66 9.80 -8.62
N SER A 43 17.20 9.78 -7.36
CA SER A 43 17.64 8.79 -6.37
C SER A 43 17.39 7.37 -6.85
N MET A 44 16.20 7.11 -7.42
CA MET A 44 15.86 5.80 -7.97
C MET A 44 16.75 5.42 -9.17
N ALA A 45 17.04 6.36 -10.07
CA ALA A 45 17.94 6.10 -11.19
C ALA A 45 19.37 5.79 -10.72
N GLU A 46 19.89 6.51 -9.73
CA GLU A 46 21.20 6.23 -9.14
C GLU A 46 21.22 4.85 -8.45
N LYS A 47 20.25 4.57 -7.58
CA LYS A 47 20.12 3.29 -6.86
C LYS A 47 19.86 2.08 -7.77
N GLY A 48 19.19 2.31 -8.89
CA GLY A 48 18.93 1.32 -9.93
C GLY A 48 20.07 1.15 -10.93
N GLY A 49 21.18 1.89 -10.78
CA GLY A 49 22.33 1.80 -11.68
C GLY A 49 22.11 2.44 -13.05
N LEU A 50 21.14 3.34 -13.21
CA LEU A 50 20.89 4.04 -14.48
C LEU A 50 21.68 5.36 -14.62
N SER A 51 22.28 5.84 -13.53
CA SER A 51 23.03 7.10 -13.54
C SER A 51 24.20 7.06 -12.54
N GLY A 52 25.08 8.07 -12.62
CA GLY A 52 26.30 8.15 -11.81
C GLY A 52 27.51 7.43 -12.41
N GLU A 53 28.65 7.45 -11.71
CA GLU A 53 29.93 6.89 -12.20
C GLU A 53 29.89 5.37 -12.42
N ASN A 54 29.00 4.67 -11.71
CA ASN A 54 28.83 3.21 -11.75
C ASN A 54 27.58 2.77 -12.52
N ALA A 55 27.09 3.60 -13.46
CA ALA A 55 25.92 3.23 -14.25
C ALA A 55 26.11 1.88 -14.97
N ASP A 56 25.13 1.00 -14.83
CA ASP A 56 25.03 -0.30 -15.48
C ASP A 56 24.73 -0.09 -16.96
N LYS A 57 25.80 -0.16 -17.77
CA LYS A 57 25.76 0.04 -19.21
C LYS A 57 24.91 -1.01 -19.92
N GLU A 58 24.81 -2.22 -19.38
CA GLU A 58 24.01 -3.29 -19.98
C GLU A 58 22.53 -3.04 -19.76
N LEU A 59 22.15 -2.64 -18.54
CA LEU A 59 20.79 -2.25 -18.20
C LEU A 59 20.31 -1.04 -19.02
N LEU A 60 21.17 -0.01 -19.15
CA LEU A 60 20.89 1.16 -19.98
C LEU A 60 20.65 0.78 -21.45
N ALA A 61 21.51 -0.06 -22.03
CA ALA A 61 21.34 -0.49 -23.42
C ALA A 61 20.04 -1.31 -23.64
N ARG A 62 19.62 -2.10 -22.65
CA ARG A 62 18.34 -2.85 -22.70
C ARG A 62 17.14 -1.92 -22.62
N LEU A 63 17.13 -0.99 -21.67
CA LEU A 63 16.06 0.00 -21.55
C LEU A 63 15.93 0.84 -22.82
N GLU A 64 17.05 1.27 -23.40
CA GLU A 64 17.06 1.97 -24.69
C GLU A 64 16.42 1.13 -25.80
N ASN A 65 16.77 -0.16 -25.90
CA ASN A 65 16.18 -1.06 -26.89
C ASN A 65 14.68 -1.29 -26.66
N MET A 66 14.24 -1.38 -25.41
CA MET A 66 12.82 -1.50 -25.06
C MET A 66 12.05 -0.24 -25.47
N VAL A 67 12.55 0.94 -25.13
CA VAL A 67 11.93 2.21 -25.50
C VAL A 67 11.89 2.37 -27.03
N LYS A 68 12.95 1.99 -27.74
CA LYS A 68 13.00 1.96 -29.22
C LYS A 68 11.98 0.99 -29.83
N SER A 69 11.77 -0.17 -29.19
CA SER A 69 10.80 -1.17 -29.66
C SER A 69 9.35 -0.75 -29.44
N GLY A 70 9.07 0.02 -28.39
CA GLY A 70 7.73 0.53 -28.07
C GLY A 70 7.34 1.80 -28.82
N LEU A 71 8.33 2.60 -29.24
CA LEU A 71 8.14 3.82 -30.04
C LEU A 71 8.58 3.55 -31.48
N SER A 72 7.66 3.02 -32.29
CA SER A 72 7.76 2.78 -33.74
C SER A 72 8.91 3.54 -34.45
N ASN A 73 10.10 2.92 -34.53
CA ASN A 73 11.27 3.36 -35.31
C ASN A 73 11.69 4.84 -35.20
N SER A 74 11.77 5.42 -34.00
CA SER A 74 12.41 6.75 -33.85
C SER A 74 13.57 6.79 -32.85
N ASP A 75 14.70 6.22 -33.26
CA ASP A 75 15.97 6.25 -32.51
C ASP A 75 16.32 7.64 -31.95
N ALA A 76 16.07 8.70 -32.72
CA ALA A 76 16.41 10.08 -32.36
C ALA A 76 15.50 10.71 -31.27
N LEU A 77 14.26 10.24 -31.12
CA LEU A 77 13.33 10.77 -30.12
C LEU A 77 13.54 10.11 -28.75
N VAL A 78 13.89 8.82 -28.76
CA VAL A 78 14.32 8.07 -27.58
C VAL A 78 15.59 8.67 -26.97
N GLU A 79 16.59 8.98 -27.80
CA GLU A 79 17.82 9.64 -27.32
C GLU A 79 17.53 11.02 -26.71
N LYS A 80 16.70 11.85 -27.36
CA LYS A 80 16.37 13.21 -26.87
C LYS A 80 15.55 13.25 -25.58
N ILE A 81 14.63 12.30 -25.39
CA ILE A 81 13.76 12.28 -24.19
C ILE A 81 14.47 11.61 -23.01
N PHE A 82 15.27 10.55 -23.25
CA PHE A 82 15.73 9.66 -22.19
C PHE A 82 17.23 9.71 -21.87
N ARG A 83 18.12 10.16 -22.78
CA ARG A 83 19.57 10.16 -22.49
C ARG A 83 20.08 11.41 -21.78
N ASP A 84 19.42 12.55 -21.93
CA ASP A 84 19.79 13.77 -21.20
C ASP A 84 18.53 14.56 -20.86
N GLY A 85 18.10 14.56 -19.59
CA GLY A 85 16.95 15.36 -19.14
C GLY A 85 17.07 16.85 -19.46
N LYS A 86 18.28 17.33 -19.79
CA LYS A 86 18.52 18.69 -20.29
C LYS A 86 18.01 18.95 -21.71
N GLU A 87 17.85 17.92 -22.55
CA GLU A 87 17.37 18.05 -23.92
C GLU A 87 15.85 18.01 -24.02
N SER A 88 15.15 17.45 -23.04
CA SER A 88 13.69 17.41 -23.01
C SER A 88 13.04 18.68 -22.47
N GLY A 89 13.82 19.54 -21.81
CA GLY A 89 13.29 20.72 -21.11
C GLY A 89 12.62 20.40 -19.77
N LEU A 90 12.72 19.17 -19.26
CA LEU A 90 12.11 18.72 -18.01
C LEU A 90 13.13 18.59 -16.86
N GLY A 91 12.74 19.07 -15.68
CA GLY A 91 13.52 18.97 -14.44
C GLY A 91 13.36 17.60 -13.77
N LEU A 92 14.05 16.58 -14.30
CA LEU A 92 14.03 15.20 -13.78
C LEU A 92 14.93 14.98 -12.55
N LYS A 93 15.71 16.00 -12.16
CA LYS A 93 16.47 15.99 -10.90
C LYS A 93 15.62 16.37 -9.71
N GLU A 94 14.57 17.14 -9.94
CA GLU A 94 13.56 17.47 -8.96
C GLU A 94 12.54 16.35 -8.81
N LYS A 95 11.82 16.34 -7.69
CA LYS A 95 10.78 15.35 -7.44
C LYS A 95 9.65 15.50 -8.46
N ILE A 96 9.20 14.37 -8.99
CA ILE A 96 7.99 14.26 -9.81
C ILE A 96 6.82 14.05 -8.85
N TYR A 97 5.72 14.77 -9.06
CA TYR A 97 4.55 14.65 -8.20
C TYR A 97 3.39 14.01 -8.95
N LEU A 98 2.77 13.00 -8.37
CA LEU A 98 1.46 12.51 -8.82
C LEU A 98 0.41 13.03 -7.83
N PHE A 99 -0.73 13.48 -8.31
CA PHE A 99 -1.83 13.90 -7.47
C PHE A 99 -3.14 13.28 -7.93
N MET A 100 -4.03 13.02 -6.98
CA MET A 100 -5.34 12.45 -7.22
C MET A 100 -6.37 13.19 -6.37
N GLY A 101 -7.52 13.48 -6.96
CA GLY A 101 -8.70 13.97 -6.25
C GLY A 101 -9.49 12.83 -5.59
N GLU A 102 -10.63 13.20 -5.01
CA GLU A 102 -11.59 12.27 -4.41
C GLU A 102 -11.94 11.11 -5.35
N GLN A 103 -11.98 9.88 -4.81
CA GLN A 103 -12.27 8.63 -5.52
C GLN A 103 -11.36 8.40 -6.74
N ALA A 104 -10.16 9.00 -6.73
CA ALA A 104 -9.22 9.01 -7.84
C ALA A 104 -9.85 9.41 -9.19
N LYS A 105 -10.90 10.26 -9.15
CA LYS A 105 -11.67 10.67 -10.36
C LYS A 105 -10.80 11.39 -11.37
N ILE A 106 -10.08 12.39 -10.88
CA ILE A 106 -9.18 13.20 -11.68
C ILE A 106 -7.83 13.13 -11.01
N GLY A 107 -6.80 12.90 -11.81
CA GLY A 107 -5.42 12.90 -11.34
C GLY A 107 -4.49 13.45 -12.40
N GLY A 108 -3.25 13.68 -11.98
CA GLY A 108 -2.22 14.12 -12.89
C GLY A 108 -0.83 13.87 -12.37
N LEU A 109 0.11 13.94 -13.30
CA LEU A 109 1.54 13.92 -13.06
C LEU A 109 2.08 15.33 -13.31
N LEU A 110 2.84 15.86 -12.36
CA LEU A 110 3.44 17.18 -12.38
C LEU A 110 4.96 17.04 -12.43
N VAL A 111 5.57 17.69 -13.41
CA VAL A 111 7.02 17.76 -13.63
C VAL A 111 7.42 19.22 -13.78
N LYS A 112 8.59 19.57 -13.26
CA LYS A 112 9.17 20.91 -13.45
C LYS A 112 9.57 21.10 -14.91
N VAL A 113 9.27 22.28 -15.46
CA VAL A 113 9.82 22.72 -16.76
C VAL A 113 11.07 23.54 -16.48
N THR A 114 12.18 23.17 -17.11
CA THR A 114 13.45 23.90 -17.02
C THR A 114 13.74 24.70 -18.28
N ASP A 115 13.16 24.29 -19.42
CA ASP A 115 13.32 24.95 -20.72
C ASP A 115 12.08 24.66 -21.58
N LYS A 116 11.23 25.67 -21.76
CA LYS A 116 9.96 25.52 -22.49
C LYS A 116 10.18 25.28 -23.98
N ASP A 117 11.13 25.97 -24.59
CA ASP A 117 11.40 25.85 -26.03
C ASP A 117 11.82 24.41 -26.38
N LYS A 118 12.64 23.79 -25.51
CA LYS A 118 13.02 22.38 -25.67
C LYS A 118 11.84 21.41 -25.48
N LEU A 119 10.96 21.69 -24.53
CA LEU A 119 9.74 20.90 -24.36
C LEU A 119 8.85 21.00 -25.62
N GLU A 120 8.70 22.19 -26.17
CA GLU A 120 7.97 22.43 -27.43
C GLU A 120 8.59 21.69 -28.61
N ASP A 121 9.92 21.67 -28.73
CA ASP A 121 10.63 20.89 -29.74
C ASP A 121 10.34 19.38 -29.64
N VAL A 122 10.28 18.84 -28.40
CA VAL A 122 9.91 17.44 -28.15
C VAL A 122 8.45 17.18 -28.55
N LEU A 123 7.53 18.06 -28.15
CA LEU A 123 6.11 17.91 -28.46
C LEU A 123 5.84 18.04 -29.96
N GLU A 124 6.53 18.92 -30.68
CA GLU A 124 6.41 19.03 -32.14
C GLU A 124 6.97 17.78 -32.84
N ALA A 125 8.02 17.16 -32.30
CA ALA A 125 8.51 15.88 -32.79
C ALA A 125 7.50 14.74 -32.55
N LEU A 126 6.85 14.70 -31.37
CA LEU A 126 5.77 13.75 -31.06
C LEU A 126 4.54 13.94 -31.95
N LYS A 127 4.18 15.19 -32.25
CA LYS A 127 3.10 15.54 -33.18
C LYS A 127 3.37 15.03 -34.59
N LYS A 128 4.59 15.18 -35.10
CA LYS A 128 5.00 14.64 -36.42
C LYS A 128 4.86 13.11 -36.50
N GLN A 129 4.97 12.43 -35.36
CA GLN A 129 4.74 10.99 -35.24
C GLN A 129 3.28 10.61 -34.91
N GLN A 130 2.37 11.59 -34.87
CA GLN A 130 0.95 11.40 -34.54
C GLN A 130 0.72 10.88 -33.11
N LEU A 131 1.69 11.08 -32.21
CA LEU A 131 1.59 10.70 -30.79
C LEU A 131 0.89 11.77 -29.94
N CYS A 132 0.86 13.02 -30.41
CA CYS A 132 0.09 14.10 -29.80
C CYS A 132 -0.59 14.99 -30.84
N GLN A 133 -1.61 15.74 -30.41
CA GLN A 133 -2.27 16.74 -31.23
C GLN A 133 -1.42 18.02 -31.37
N GLU A 134 -1.91 18.98 -32.14
CA GLU A 134 -1.34 20.32 -32.22
C GLU A 134 -1.40 21.03 -30.85
N ILE A 135 -0.31 21.75 -30.53
CA ILE A 135 -0.22 22.58 -29.33
C ILE A 135 -1.16 23.78 -29.49
N LYS A 136 -1.95 24.03 -28.45
CA LYS A 136 -2.90 25.14 -28.36
C LYS A 136 -2.66 25.92 -27.09
N GLU A 137 -3.14 27.15 -27.05
CA GLU A 137 -3.01 28.03 -25.89
C GLU A 137 -4.38 28.27 -25.25
N THR A 138 -4.40 28.31 -23.92
CA THR A 138 -5.57 28.74 -23.14
C THR A 138 -5.13 29.34 -21.83
N ASP A 139 -5.54 30.59 -21.60
CA ASP A 139 -5.29 31.38 -20.39
C ASP A 139 -3.78 31.51 -20.04
N GLY A 140 -2.92 31.64 -21.05
CA GLY A 140 -1.46 31.76 -20.87
C GLY A 140 -0.76 30.45 -20.53
N CYS A 141 -1.39 29.31 -20.82
CA CYS A 141 -0.79 27.99 -20.72
C CYS A 141 -0.97 27.23 -22.04
N GLU A 142 0.06 26.52 -22.47
CA GLU A 142 0.04 25.68 -23.64
C GLU A 142 -0.48 24.29 -23.30
N TRP A 143 -1.12 23.62 -24.25
CA TRP A 143 -1.64 22.27 -24.06
C TRP A 143 -1.75 21.48 -25.36
N THR A 144 -1.70 20.16 -25.25
CA THR A 144 -1.98 19.20 -26.32
C THR A 144 -2.64 17.94 -25.75
N VAL A 145 -3.19 17.09 -26.61
CA VAL A 145 -3.80 15.82 -26.24
C VAL A 145 -2.90 14.67 -26.71
N MET A 146 -2.59 13.76 -25.80
CA MET A 146 -1.79 12.56 -26.02
C MET A 146 -2.62 11.32 -25.68
N GLY A 147 -3.29 10.76 -26.69
CA GLY A 147 -4.26 9.67 -26.47
C GLY A 147 -5.41 10.11 -25.54
N SER A 148 -5.52 9.45 -24.39
CA SER A 148 -6.50 9.75 -23.33
C SER A 148 -6.03 10.78 -22.29
N TRP A 149 -4.87 11.41 -22.51
CA TRP A 149 -4.27 12.35 -21.57
C TRP A 149 -4.27 13.76 -22.12
N LEU A 150 -4.45 14.73 -21.23
CA LEU A 150 -4.20 16.13 -21.51
C LEU A 150 -2.81 16.48 -20.98
N LEU A 151 -1.92 16.94 -21.85
CA LEU A 151 -0.67 17.56 -21.45
C LEU A 151 -0.86 19.07 -21.49
N ALA A 152 -0.63 19.76 -20.37
CA ALA A 152 -0.65 21.22 -20.28
C ALA A 152 0.62 21.71 -19.59
N TYR A 153 1.14 22.87 -19.97
CA TYR A 153 2.37 23.41 -19.39
C TYR A 153 2.42 24.93 -19.45
N ASN A 154 3.38 25.49 -18.70
CA ASN A 154 3.86 26.85 -18.79
C ASN A 154 5.39 26.86 -18.62
N ASP A 155 5.99 28.02 -18.43
CA ASP A 155 7.46 28.16 -18.31
C ASP A 155 8.08 27.42 -17.11
N GLY A 156 7.28 27.06 -16.09
CA GLY A 156 7.78 26.45 -14.84
C GLY A 156 7.30 25.02 -14.56
N ALA A 157 6.17 24.60 -15.14
CA ALA A 157 5.52 23.34 -14.80
C ALA A 157 4.81 22.70 -16.01
N MET A 158 4.81 21.37 -16.04
CA MET A 158 4.04 20.53 -16.97
C MET A 158 3.16 19.58 -16.16
N ILE A 159 1.88 19.51 -16.53
CA ILE A 159 0.90 18.57 -16.00
C ILE A 159 0.47 17.62 -17.12
N LEU A 160 0.52 16.32 -16.86
CA LEU A 160 -0.17 15.29 -17.63
C LEU A 160 -1.40 14.84 -16.82
N ALA A 161 -2.60 15.24 -17.23
CA ALA A 161 -3.85 15.01 -16.52
C ALA A 161 -4.76 14.01 -17.25
N ALA A 162 -5.51 13.24 -16.47
CA ALA A 162 -6.57 12.37 -16.97
C ALA A 162 -7.74 12.29 -16.00
N ASP A 163 -8.90 11.91 -16.54
CA ASP A 163 -10.10 11.55 -15.80
C ASP A 163 -10.30 10.02 -15.92
N ASN A 164 -10.51 9.37 -14.79
CA ASN A 164 -10.70 7.92 -14.71
C ASN A 164 -12.00 7.42 -15.37
N LYS A 165 -12.92 8.32 -15.73
CA LYS A 165 -14.16 8.00 -16.46
C LYS A 165 -14.00 7.97 -17.98
N GLY A 166 -12.78 8.19 -18.50
CA GLY A 166 -12.53 8.18 -19.94
C GLY A 166 -13.21 9.33 -20.68
N THR A 167 -13.40 10.48 -20.01
CA THR A 167 -13.93 11.69 -20.64
C THR A 167 -12.94 12.26 -21.66
N ASP A 168 -13.43 13.07 -22.61
CA ASP A 168 -12.58 13.81 -23.53
C ASP A 168 -11.51 14.61 -22.75
N PRO A 169 -10.20 14.37 -22.98
CA PRO A 169 -9.13 15.07 -22.27
C PRO A 169 -9.22 16.59 -22.39
N LYS A 170 -9.83 17.11 -23.46
CA LYS A 170 -10.04 18.55 -23.66
C LYS A 170 -10.93 19.19 -22.59
N SER A 171 -11.78 18.40 -21.92
CA SER A 171 -12.60 18.89 -20.79
C SER A 171 -11.75 19.37 -19.60
N LEU A 172 -10.51 18.86 -19.48
CA LEU A 172 -9.58 19.21 -18.41
C LEU A 172 -8.76 20.48 -18.71
N VAL A 173 -8.81 21.05 -19.92
CA VAL A 173 -7.97 22.19 -20.34
C VAL A 173 -8.06 23.35 -19.35
N ARG A 174 -9.28 23.78 -19.04
CA ARG A 174 -9.49 24.89 -18.09
C ARG A 174 -9.00 24.55 -16.69
N GLN A 175 -9.17 23.29 -16.25
CA GLN A 175 -8.77 22.86 -14.92
C GLN A 175 -7.24 22.76 -14.79
N ALA A 176 -6.56 22.15 -15.76
CA ALA A 176 -5.11 22.06 -15.80
C ALA A 176 -4.45 23.45 -15.89
N SER A 177 -5.03 24.32 -16.72
CA SER A 177 -4.61 25.72 -16.86
C SER A 177 -4.79 26.51 -15.54
N MET A 178 -5.88 26.27 -14.79
CA MET A 178 -6.05 26.83 -13.44
C MET A 178 -5.00 26.33 -12.45
N TRP A 179 -4.63 25.05 -12.48
CA TRP A 179 -3.58 24.50 -11.61
C TRP A 179 -2.23 25.13 -11.90
N LEU A 180 -1.83 25.20 -13.18
CA LEU A 180 -0.56 25.78 -13.61
C LEU A 180 -0.40 27.27 -13.24
N ARG A 181 -1.51 27.99 -13.04
CA ARG A 181 -1.50 29.41 -12.63
C ARG A 181 -1.55 29.64 -11.12
N GLN A 182 -1.60 28.58 -10.31
CA GLN A 182 -1.63 28.73 -8.86
C GLN A 182 -0.37 29.43 -8.35
N LYS A 183 -0.58 30.43 -7.50
CA LYS A 183 0.49 31.18 -6.83
C LYS A 183 0.90 30.51 -5.52
N ASP A 184 1.97 31.01 -4.93
CA ASP A 184 2.37 30.64 -3.58
C ASP A 184 1.19 30.79 -2.61
N GLY A 185 0.88 29.73 -1.88
CA GLY A 185 -0.26 29.70 -0.95
C GLY A 185 -1.58 29.15 -1.54
N GLU A 186 -1.69 29.01 -2.86
CA GLU A 186 -2.94 28.55 -3.51
C GLU A 186 -2.98 27.05 -3.78
N GLY A 187 -1.82 26.38 -3.83
CA GLY A 187 -1.66 24.94 -4.09
C GLY A 187 -1.69 24.07 -2.83
N PHE A 188 -1.70 22.74 -3.03
CA PHE A 188 -1.48 21.79 -1.93
C PHE A 188 -0.13 21.99 -1.25
N SER A 189 0.85 22.54 -1.99
CA SER A 189 2.17 22.93 -1.48
C SER A 189 2.12 23.82 -0.23
N ALA A 190 1.04 24.57 -0.04
CA ALA A 190 0.84 25.46 1.11
C ALA A 190 0.34 24.74 2.38
N SER A 191 -0.04 23.47 2.28
CA SER A 191 -0.63 22.71 3.39
C SER A 191 0.42 22.23 4.40
N GLU A 192 -0.03 22.04 5.65
CA GLU A 192 0.80 21.36 6.67
C GLU A 192 1.14 19.93 6.27
N ASP A 193 0.23 19.25 5.57
CA ASP A 193 0.40 17.90 5.02
C ASP A 193 1.57 17.86 4.02
N PHE A 194 1.67 18.83 3.12
CA PHE A 194 2.80 18.91 2.17
C PHE A 194 4.12 19.20 2.86
N ARG A 195 4.12 20.10 3.85
CA ARG A 195 5.33 20.36 4.66
C ARG A 195 5.80 19.11 5.38
N LEU A 196 4.88 18.27 5.86
CA LEU A 196 5.22 16.97 6.46
C LEU A 196 5.85 16.03 5.42
N MET A 197 5.30 15.96 4.20
CA MET A 197 5.90 15.20 3.10
C MET A 197 7.33 15.63 2.80
N GLU A 198 7.61 16.94 2.76
CA GLU A 198 8.96 17.45 2.47
C GLU A 198 9.98 17.11 3.55
N GLN A 199 9.54 16.87 4.79
CA GLN A 199 10.40 16.47 5.91
C GLN A 199 10.75 14.97 5.89
N LYS A 200 9.95 14.15 5.20
CA LYS A 200 10.20 12.72 5.08
C LYS A 200 11.33 12.44 4.10
N LYS A 201 12.09 11.39 4.38
CA LYS A 201 13.10 10.83 3.49
C LYS A 201 12.55 9.54 2.90
N GLY A 202 12.87 9.28 1.65
CA GLY A 202 12.34 8.17 0.89
C GLY A 202 12.56 8.42 -0.60
N ASP A 203 12.71 7.35 -1.37
CA ASP A 203 12.65 7.40 -2.83
C ASP A 203 11.25 7.74 -3.32
N ILE A 204 10.23 7.27 -2.60
CA ILE A 204 8.82 7.62 -2.83
C ILE A 204 8.19 8.04 -1.51
N ILE A 205 7.44 9.14 -1.52
CA ILE A 205 6.69 9.62 -0.36
C ILE A 205 5.23 9.77 -0.79
N VAL A 206 4.33 9.06 -0.12
CA VAL A 206 2.89 9.04 -0.42
C VAL A 206 2.16 9.69 0.74
N TRP A 207 1.41 10.76 0.48
CA TRP A 207 0.37 11.23 1.37
C TRP A 207 -0.98 10.90 0.75
N SER A 208 -1.91 10.39 1.55
CA SER A 208 -3.28 10.16 1.11
C SER A 208 -4.27 10.30 2.25
N SER A 209 -5.49 10.73 1.91
CA SER A 209 -6.67 10.57 2.75
C SER A 209 -7.48 9.36 2.26
N LEU A 210 -8.33 8.82 3.12
CA LEU A 210 -9.18 7.67 2.77
C LEU A 210 -10.20 8.01 1.67
N GLU A 211 -10.43 9.30 1.38
CA GLU A 211 -11.36 9.76 0.33
C GLU A 211 -10.83 9.53 -1.09
N VAL A 212 -9.53 9.24 -1.26
CA VAL A 212 -8.97 8.88 -2.57
C VAL A 212 -9.51 7.54 -3.07
N LEU A 213 -9.92 6.66 -2.16
CA LEU A 213 -10.40 5.32 -2.50
C LEU A 213 -11.81 5.36 -3.09
N PRO A 214 -12.13 4.47 -4.05
CA PRO A 214 -13.49 4.26 -4.52
C PRO A 214 -14.43 3.87 -3.37
N HIS A 215 -15.71 4.24 -3.48
CA HIS A 215 -16.70 3.95 -2.45
C HIS A 215 -16.83 2.44 -2.18
N GLU A 216 -16.69 1.61 -3.21
CA GLU A 216 -16.75 0.16 -3.14
C GLU A 216 -15.62 -0.43 -2.29
N ALA A 217 -14.44 0.21 -2.27
CA ALA A 217 -13.31 -0.19 -1.43
C ALA A 217 -13.46 0.31 0.01
N VAL A 218 -14.06 1.49 0.21
CA VAL A 218 -14.24 2.08 1.54
C VAL A 218 -15.43 1.48 2.29
N TYR A 219 -16.52 1.17 1.58
CA TYR A 219 -17.79 0.75 2.18
C TYR A 219 -17.65 -0.45 3.13
N PRO A 220 -16.93 -1.54 2.78
CA PRO A 220 -16.71 -2.65 3.71
C PRO A 220 -15.92 -2.25 4.97
N LEU A 221 -15.01 -1.27 4.86
CA LEU A 221 -14.17 -0.79 5.97
C LEU A 221 -14.96 0.08 6.96
N THR A 222 -15.97 0.79 6.48
CA THR A 222 -16.76 1.75 7.28
C THR A 222 -18.13 1.20 7.67
N MET A 223 -18.49 0.00 7.24
CA MET A 223 -19.77 -0.62 7.57
C MET A 223 -19.92 -0.82 9.08
N GLY A 224 -21.00 -0.25 9.66
CA GLY A 224 -21.24 -0.31 11.10
C GLY A 224 -20.45 0.72 11.92
N VAL A 225 -19.65 1.57 11.27
CA VAL A 225 -19.02 2.77 11.87
C VAL A 225 -20.01 3.94 11.84
N SER A 226 -19.80 4.95 12.69
CA SER A 226 -20.64 6.15 12.74
C SER A 226 -20.70 6.88 11.39
N ALA A 227 -21.88 7.39 11.03
CA ALA A 227 -22.06 8.25 9.85
C ALA A 227 -21.35 9.61 9.97
N GLU A 228 -20.87 9.97 11.16
CA GLU A 228 -20.05 11.17 11.40
C GLU A 228 -18.61 11.03 10.91
N LEU A 229 -18.21 9.82 10.49
CA LEU A 229 -16.88 9.52 9.97
C LEU A 229 -16.55 10.37 8.74
N ARG A 230 -15.46 11.13 8.80
CA ARG A 230 -14.98 11.92 7.66
C ARG A 230 -13.73 11.30 7.04
N LEU A 231 -13.88 10.72 5.85
CA LEU A 231 -12.80 10.00 5.15
C LEU A 231 -11.56 10.89 4.89
N LYS A 232 -11.78 12.16 4.57
CA LYS A 232 -10.70 13.15 4.35
C LYS A 232 -9.82 13.41 5.57
N ASP A 233 -10.33 13.14 6.78
CA ASP A 233 -9.66 13.37 8.06
C ASP A 233 -8.99 12.10 8.59
N ILE A 234 -8.99 11.03 7.79
CA ILE A 234 -8.25 9.79 8.00
C ILE A 234 -7.17 9.76 6.94
N LYS A 235 -5.95 10.11 7.35
CA LYS A 235 -4.82 10.27 6.43
C LYS A 235 -3.72 9.28 6.77
N ALA A 236 -2.84 9.03 5.81
CA ALA A 236 -1.61 8.31 6.04
C ALA A 236 -0.49 8.97 5.25
N ILE A 237 0.71 8.94 5.81
CA ILE A 237 1.95 9.23 5.08
C ILE A 237 2.78 7.96 5.05
N SER A 238 3.20 7.58 3.85
CA SER A 238 4.05 6.41 3.63
C SER A 238 5.36 6.83 2.99
N THR A 239 6.46 6.25 3.41
CA THR A 239 7.77 6.39 2.76
C THR A 239 8.18 5.04 2.18
N VAL A 240 8.80 5.05 1.02
CA VAL A 240 9.36 3.85 0.39
C VAL A 240 10.82 4.12 0.07
N ASP A 241 11.70 3.24 0.51
CA ASP A 241 13.13 3.27 0.24
C ASP A 241 13.57 1.95 -0.39
N PHE A 242 14.23 2.05 -1.55
CA PHE A 242 14.86 0.93 -2.22
C PHE A 242 16.31 0.84 -1.76
N THR A 243 16.63 -0.21 -1.02
CA THR A 243 17.98 -0.48 -0.53
C THR A 243 18.49 -1.80 -1.12
N ILE A 244 19.79 -2.03 -1.05
CA ILE A 244 20.36 -3.29 -1.53
C ILE A 244 19.71 -4.45 -0.77
N GLY A 245 19.12 -5.38 -1.52
CA GLY A 245 18.47 -6.60 -1.01
C GLY A 245 17.05 -6.42 -0.47
N LYS A 246 16.52 -5.20 -0.33
CA LYS A 246 15.16 -4.99 0.20
C LYS A 246 14.53 -3.64 -0.14
N THR A 247 13.21 -3.63 -0.19
CA THR A 247 12.38 -2.42 -0.14
C THR A 247 11.87 -2.23 1.28
N VAL A 248 12.05 -1.04 1.84
CA VAL A 248 11.53 -0.66 3.15
C VAL A 248 10.38 0.31 2.97
N MET A 249 9.27 0.08 3.65
CA MET A 249 8.12 0.97 3.66
C MET A 249 7.67 1.25 5.08
N ASP A 250 7.60 2.53 5.45
CA ASP A 250 7.04 2.97 6.72
C ASP A 250 5.71 3.68 6.46
N VAL A 251 4.69 3.37 7.26
CA VAL A 251 3.36 3.98 7.18
C VAL A 251 3.02 4.61 8.52
N GLU A 252 2.79 5.91 8.51
CA GLU A 252 2.31 6.68 9.66
C GLU A 252 0.88 7.12 9.41
N VAL A 253 -0.03 6.64 10.26
CA VAL A 253 -1.46 6.96 10.16
C VAL A 253 -1.75 8.24 10.95
N MET A 254 -2.28 9.24 10.26
CA MET A 254 -2.61 10.55 10.80
C MET A 254 -4.13 10.70 10.87
N VAL A 255 -4.69 10.45 12.05
CA VAL A 255 -6.14 10.53 12.26
C VAL A 255 -6.51 11.79 13.01
N ALA A 256 -7.18 12.71 12.31
CA ALA A 256 -7.83 13.87 12.90
C ALA A 256 -9.32 13.62 13.19
N ASP A 257 -9.92 12.61 12.57
CA ASP A 257 -11.31 12.22 12.79
C ASP A 257 -11.54 11.64 14.20
N LYS A 258 -12.54 12.17 14.92
CA LYS A 258 -12.83 11.77 16.32
C LYS A 258 -13.32 10.33 16.44
N VAL A 259 -14.09 9.85 15.46
CA VAL A 259 -14.64 8.48 15.48
C VAL A 259 -13.49 7.49 15.31
N MET A 260 -12.63 7.70 14.31
CA MET A 260 -11.47 6.82 14.10
C MET A 260 -10.46 6.90 15.22
N LYS A 261 -10.22 8.10 15.76
CA LYS A 261 -9.31 8.25 16.90
C LYS A 261 -9.78 7.40 18.09
N GLY A 262 -11.06 7.45 18.43
CA GLY A 262 -11.63 6.61 19.48
C GLY A 262 -11.55 5.11 19.18
N ILE A 263 -11.71 4.69 17.92
CA ILE A 263 -11.54 3.29 17.50
C ILE A 263 -10.09 2.84 17.67
N MET A 264 -9.12 3.65 17.23
CA MET A 264 -7.69 3.33 17.34
C MET A 264 -7.22 3.28 18.80
N GLU A 265 -7.65 4.21 19.65
CA GLU A 265 -7.35 4.22 21.08
C GLU A 265 -7.89 2.95 21.77
N LYS A 266 -9.13 2.55 21.47
CA LYS A 266 -9.68 1.29 21.98
C LYS A 266 -8.92 0.07 21.47
N LYS A 267 -8.56 0.04 20.18
CA LYS A 267 -7.75 -1.05 19.59
C LYS A 267 -6.42 -1.24 20.33
N GLN A 268 -5.76 -0.15 20.71
CA GLN A 268 -4.51 -0.18 21.48
C GLN A 268 -4.71 -0.69 22.92
N GLN A 269 -5.87 -0.46 23.52
CA GLN A 269 -6.16 -0.93 24.89
C GLN A 269 -6.40 -2.44 24.95
N VAL A 270 -6.99 -3.02 23.90
CA VAL A 270 -7.35 -4.44 23.84
C VAL A 270 -6.24 -5.36 23.32
N THR A 271 -5.09 -4.78 22.97
CA THR A 271 -3.87 -5.50 22.56
C THR A 271 -2.72 -5.19 23.52
N ALA A 272 -1.72 -6.06 23.57
CA ALA A 272 -0.47 -5.82 24.31
C ALA A 272 0.75 -6.19 23.45
N ASN A 273 1.93 -6.17 24.05
CA ASN A 273 3.16 -6.57 23.38
C ASN A 273 3.26 -8.10 23.33
N VAL A 274 3.64 -8.62 22.18
CA VAL A 274 3.91 -10.03 21.90
C VAL A 274 5.11 -10.48 22.72
N LYS A 275 4.97 -11.65 23.37
CA LYS A 275 6.03 -12.31 24.14
C LYS A 275 6.92 -13.19 23.27
N GLY A 276 6.37 -13.71 22.17
CA GLY A 276 7.12 -14.40 21.13
C GLY A 276 7.44 -15.87 21.40
N HIS A 277 6.80 -16.53 22.38
CA HIS A 277 7.01 -17.97 22.63
C HIS A 277 6.50 -18.86 21.48
N TYR A 278 5.57 -18.35 20.65
CA TYR A 278 5.13 -19.08 19.47
C TYR A 278 6.17 -19.17 18.34
N LEU A 279 7.27 -18.40 18.40
CA LEU A 279 8.35 -18.52 17.42
C LEU A 279 8.99 -19.93 17.40
N ASP A 280 9.03 -20.60 18.55
CA ASP A 280 9.71 -21.90 18.72
C ASP A 280 8.90 -23.09 18.22
N ILE A 281 7.58 -22.94 18.05
CA ILE A 281 6.68 -24.05 17.70
C ILE A 281 6.43 -24.18 16.21
N PHE A 282 6.88 -23.20 15.41
CA PHE A 282 6.72 -23.20 13.97
C PHE A 282 8.07 -23.39 13.27
N PRO A 283 8.16 -24.26 12.24
CA PRO A 283 9.36 -24.41 11.44
C PRO A 283 9.77 -23.10 10.76
N GLN A 284 11.08 -22.88 10.54
CA GLN A 284 11.62 -21.69 9.88
C GLN A 284 11.07 -21.40 8.46
N ASN A 285 10.53 -22.42 7.79
CA ASN A 285 10.00 -22.36 6.43
C ASN A 285 8.47 -22.32 6.40
N THR A 286 7.84 -21.88 7.48
CA THR A 286 6.39 -21.65 7.53
C THR A 286 6.03 -20.55 6.52
N PRO A 287 5.21 -20.82 5.49
CA PRO A 287 4.96 -19.86 4.41
C PRO A 287 4.28 -18.59 4.86
N PHE A 288 3.29 -18.68 5.75
CA PHE A 288 2.65 -17.50 6.31
C PHE A 288 2.52 -17.67 7.82
N TRP A 289 2.91 -16.63 8.55
CA TRP A 289 2.78 -16.60 10.00
C TRP A 289 2.45 -15.19 10.48
N ALA A 290 1.49 -15.08 11.39
CA ALA A 290 1.13 -13.83 12.02
C ALA A 290 0.88 -14.02 13.51
N THR A 291 1.18 -12.98 14.30
CA THR A 291 0.94 -12.98 15.74
C THR A 291 0.51 -11.61 16.25
N ALA A 292 -0.26 -11.63 17.34
CA ALA A 292 -0.60 -10.47 18.14
C ALA A 292 -0.81 -10.93 19.59
N ASN A 293 -0.70 -10.01 20.55
CA ASN A 293 -1.11 -10.28 21.92
C ASN A 293 -2.47 -9.64 22.21
N ILE A 294 -3.43 -10.46 22.59
CA ILE A 294 -4.85 -10.09 22.66
C ILE A 294 -5.38 -10.27 24.08
N LYS A 295 -6.06 -9.23 24.58
CA LYS A 295 -6.91 -9.31 25.78
C LYS A 295 -8.30 -9.75 25.34
N GLY A 296 -8.53 -11.04 25.26
CA GLY A 296 -9.63 -11.58 24.46
C GLY A 296 -11.04 -11.12 24.86
N GLY A 297 -11.34 -10.99 26.15
CA GLY A 297 -12.63 -10.45 26.61
C GLY A 297 -12.86 -8.99 26.20
N GLU A 298 -11.86 -8.12 26.41
CA GLU A 298 -11.93 -6.73 25.97
C GLU A 298 -11.97 -6.62 24.44
N PHE A 299 -11.22 -7.49 23.75
CA PHE A 299 -11.20 -7.57 22.29
C PHE A 299 -12.56 -8.00 21.72
N TYR A 300 -13.26 -8.94 22.35
CA TYR A 300 -14.63 -9.31 21.99
C TYR A 300 -15.58 -8.11 22.13
N ASP A 301 -15.54 -7.41 23.26
CA ASP A 301 -16.37 -6.23 23.49
C ASP A 301 -16.04 -5.11 22.47
N PHE A 302 -14.76 -4.96 22.08
CA PHE A 302 -14.33 -4.07 21.01
C PHE A 302 -14.93 -4.47 19.63
N LEU A 303 -14.86 -5.75 19.24
CA LEU A 303 -15.46 -6.25 18.00
C LEU A 303 -16.97 -6.03 17.99
N CYS A 304 -17.65 -6.34 19.10
CA CYS A 304 -19.09 -6.10 19.28
C CYS A 304 -19.45 -4.62 19.37
N GLY A 305 -18.48 -3.70 19.43
CA GLY A 305 -18.68 -2.28 19.18
C GLY A 305 -19.23 -2.00 17.79
N ASN A 306 -18.90 -2.84 16.79
CA ASN A 306 -19.49 -2.82 15.47
C ASN A 306 -20.84 -3.59 15.47
N PRO A 307 -21.98 -2.94 15.12
CA PRO A 307 -23.29 -3.60 15.13
C PRO A 307 -23.40 -4.83 14.22
N SER A 308 -22.68 -4.83 13.09
CA SER A 308 -22.69 -5.96 12.15
C SER A 308 -22.00 -7.18 12.76
N LEU A 309 -20.85 -6.99 13.42
CA LEU A 309 -20.14 -8.07 14.10
C LEU A 309 -20.90 -8.56 15.34
N ARG A 310 -21.47 -7.65 16.12
CA ARG A 310 -22.34 -8.01 17.25
C ARG A 310 -23.49 -8.92 16.80
N ARG A 311 -24.21 -8.49 15.76
CA ARG A 311 -25.32 -9.27 15.19
C ARG A 311 -24.85 -10.62 14.65
N TYR A 312 -23.66 -10.69 14.06
CA TYR A 312 -23.08 -11.94 13.56
C TYR A 312 -22.88 -12.95 14.71
N PHE A 313 -22.28 -12.52 15.83
CA PHE A 313 -22.13 -13.40 17.00
C PHE A 313 -23.47 -13.77 17.65
N GLU A 314 -24.39 -12.82 17.80
CA GLU A 314 -25.71 -13.05 18.41
C GLU A 314 -26.61 -13.99 17.59
N LYS A 315 -26.47 -13.98 16.25
CA LYS A 315 -27.31 -14.76 15.32
C LYS A 315 -26.59 -15.94 14.68
N SER A 316 -25.41 -16.31 15.18
CA SER A 316 -24.68 -17.46 14.66
C SER A 316 -25.52 -18.73 14.75
N MET A 317 -25.50 -19.54 13.69
CA MET A 317 -26.15 -20.86 13.68
C MET A 317 -25.37 -21.88 14.52
N ILE A 318 -24.11 -21.59 14.85
CA ILE A 318 -23.26 -22.44 15.67
C ILE A 318 -23.49 -22.06 17.15
N PRO A 319 -24.05 -22.96 17.99
CA PRO A 319 -24.45 -22.65 19.36
C PRO A 319 -23.27 -22.61 20.35
N LEU A 320 -22.28 -21.77 20.06
CA LEU A 320 -21.10 -21.53 20.90
C LEU A 320 -21.24 -20.24 21.69
N ASP A 321 -20.71 -20.26 22.92
CA ASP A 321 -20.52 -19.05 23.71
C ASP A 321 -19.22 -18.36 23.29
N PHE A 322 -19.30 -17.57 22.22
CA PHE A 322 -18.16 -16.81 21.70
C PHE A 322 -17.55 -15.90 22.77
N ARG A 323 -18.37 -15.27 23.62
CA ARG A 323 -17.86 -14.38 24.66
C ARG A 323 -16.98 -15.14 25.64
N SER A 324 -17.39 -16.33 26.07
CA SER A 324 -16.58 -17.18 26.96
C SER A 324 -15.30 -17.66 26.29
N ILE A 325 -15.34 -18.05 25.00
CA ILE A 325 -14.14 -18.45 24.24
C ILE A 325 -13.13 -17.31 24.18
N PHE A 326 -13.57 -16.12 23.75
CA PHE A 326 -12.71 -14.95 23.67
C PHE A 326 -12.20 -14.53 25.05
N SER A 327 -13.05 -14.53 26.08
CA SER A 327 -12.65 -14.13 27.44
C SER A 327 -11.59 -15.03 28.06
N ALA A 328 -11.45 -16.27 27.58
CA ALA A 328 -10.38 -17.16 28.01
C ALA A 328 -9.02 -16.80 27.41
N ILE A 329 -8.98 -16.11 26.26
CA ILE A 329 -7.74 -15.71 25.59
C ILE A 329 -7.08 -14.56 26.36
N ASN A 330 -5.85 -14.77 26.80
CA ASN A 330 -5.06 -13.77 27.53
C ASN A 330 -3.57 -13.95 27.27
N GLY A 331 -3.10 -13.45 26.13
CA GLY A 331 -1.71 -13.56 25.74
C GLY A 331 -1.53 -13.56 24.25
N ASP A 332 -0.46 -14.22 23.80
CA ASP A 332 -0.16 -14.27 22.38
C ASP A 332 -1.19 -15.15 21.66
N VAL A 333 -1.50 -14.76 20.45
CA VAL A 333 -2.26 -15.52 19.45
C VAL A 333 -1.37 -15.62 18.23
N ALA A 334 -1.25 -16.81 17.65
CA ALA A 334 -0.48 -17.05 16.46
C ALA A 334 -1.31 -17.80 15.42
N LEU A 335 -1.20 -17.40 14.15
CA LEU A 335 -1.81 -18.07 13.01
C LEU A 335 -0.70 -18.45 12.04
N ALA A 336 -0.68 -19.71 11.62
CA ALA A 336 0.17 -20.18 10.54
C ALA A 336 -0.68 -20.76 9.40
N MET A 337 -0.29 -20.48 8.16
CA MET A 337 -0.87 -21.11 6.96
C MET A 337 0.23 -21.80 6.16
N SER A 338 -0.11 -22.95 5.59
CA SER A 338 0.81 -23.87 4.91
C SER A 338 0.06 -24.80 3.94
N GLY A 339 0.77 -25.81 3.43
CA GLY A 339 0.24 -26.76 2.45
C GLY A 339 0.43 -26.28 1.00
N PRO A 340 0.20 -27.18 0.02
CA PRO A 340 0.48 -26.88 -1.40
C PRO A 340 -0.30 -25.68 -1.94
N ASP A 341 -1.56 -25.53 -1.50
CA ASP A 341 -2.48 -24.49 -1.97
C ASP A 341 -2.68 -23.37 -0.92
N GLY A 342 -1.85 -23.34 0.14
CA GLY A 342 -1.99 -22.39 1.26
C GLY A 342 -3.24 -22.59 2.12
N GLY A 343 -4.04 -23.64 1.85
CA GLY A 343 -5.32 -23.88 2.53
C GLY A 343 -5.21 -24.55 3.90
N GLU A 344 -4.06 -25.09 4.30
CA GLU A 344 -3.88 -25.72 5.61
C GLU A 344 -3.50 -24.66 6.65
N PHE A 345 -4.21 -24.59 7.77
CA PHE A 345 -3.92 -23.59 8.79
C PHE A 345 -3.92 -24.19 10.20
N ILE A 346 -3.18 -23.54 11.11
CA ILE A 346 -3.33 -23.75 12.55
C ILE A 346 -3.22 -22.40 13.26
N ALA A 347 -4.18 -22.16 14.15
CA ALA A 347 -4.17 -21.03 15.07
C ALA A 347 -3.94 -21.55 16.49
N TYR A 348 -3.09 -20.87 17.25
CA TYR A 348 -2.90 -21.05 18.68
C TYR A 348 -3.23 -19.76 19.44
N ALA A 349 -3.75 -19.89 20.65
CA ALA A 349 -3.95 -18.77 21.56
C ALA A 349 -3.62 -19.17 22.99
N ASP A 350 -2.92 -18.31 23.72
CA ASP A 350 -2.75 -18.45 25.16
C ASP A 350 -4.10 -18.30 25.85
N VAL A 351 -4.47 -19.29 26.67
CA VAL A 351 -5.71 -19.24 27.42
C VAL A 351 -5.49 -19.36 28.92
N SER A 352 -6.23 -18.58 29.70
CA SER A 352 -6.20 -18.64 31.16
C SER A 352 -7.03 -19.79 31.74
N SER A 353 -7.93 -20.37 30.95
CA SER A 353 -8.77 -21.50 31.34
C SER A 353 -9.24 -22.30 30.13
N ASP A 354 -9.60 -23.56 30.33
CA ASP A 354 -10.20 -24.45 29.33
C ASP A 354 -11.72 -24.63 29.55
N GLY A 355 -12.30 -24.00 30.58
CA GLY A 355 -13.70 -24.20 30.96
C GLY A 355 -14.71 -23.86 29.86
N PHE A 356 -14.35 -22.99 28.91
CA PHE A 356 -15.16 -22.67 27.74
C PHE A 356 -15.34 -23.89 26.81
N MET A 357 -14.45 -24.89 26.84
CA MET A 357 -14.57 -26.11 26.03
C MET A 357 -15.86 -26.88 26.32
N LYS A 358 -16.47 -26.68 27.50
CA LYS A 358 -17.79 -27.23 27.83
C LYS A 358 -18.88 -26.72 26.91
N SER A 359 -18.76 -25.52 26.33
CA SER A 359 -19.75 -25.02 25.37
C SER A 359 -19.74 -25.82 24.06
N PHE A 360 -18.69 -26.57 23.75
CA PHE A 360 -18.64 -27.40 22.54
C PHE A 360 -19.51 -28.66 22.66
N GLU A 361 -19.90 -29.05 23.88
CA GLU A 361 -20.86 -30.13 24.10
C GLU A 361 -22.24 -29.83 23.49
N THR A 362 -22.65 -28.56 23.41
CA THR A 362 -23.90 -28.16 22.75
C THR A 362 -23.92 -28.50 21.27
N LEU A 363 -22.74 -28.60 20.63
CA LEU A 363 -22.60 -28.98 19.23
C LEU A 363 -23.03 -30.43 18.99
N LYS A 364 -23.05 -31.30 20.02
CA LYS A 364 -23.54 -32.68 19.89
C LYS A 364 -25.02 -32.70 19.49
N SER A 365 -25.83 -31.88 20.14
CA SER A 365 -27.25 -31.75 19.82
C SER A 365 -27.46 -31.22 18.41
N MET A 366 -26.67 -30.20 18.00
CA MET A 366 -26.70 -29.69 16.63
C MET A 366 -26.34 -30.79 15.63
N ALA A 367 -25.23 -31.50 15.82
CA ALA A 367 -24.79 -32.57 14.94
C ALA A 367 -25.84 -33.68 14.79
N ALA A 368 -26.47 -34.10 15.89
CA ALA A 368 -27.51 -35.12 15.89
C ALA A 368 -28.74 -34.75 15.04
N LEU A 369 -29.12 -33.46 15.01
CA LEU A 369 -30.26 -32.97 14.24
C LEU A 369 -30.02 -32.94 12.72
N THR A 370 -28.77 -32.99 12.28
CA THR A 370 -28.42 -32.90 10.84
C THR A 370 -28.44 -34.25 10.11
N GLY A 371 -28.84 -35.34 10.76
CA GLY A 371 -28.90 -36.66 10.13
C GLY A 371 -27.55 -37.17 9.60
N GLY A 372 -26.44 -36.73 10.19
CA GLY A 372 -25.07 -37.13 9.81
C GLY A 372 -24.37 -36.19 8.83
N GLN A 373 -24.99 -35.09 8.42
CA GLN A 373 -24.35 -34.07 7.57
C GLN A 373 -23.32 -33.23 8.33
N VAL A 374 -23.52 -33.06 9.65
CA VAL A 374 -22.54 -32.53 10.59
C VAL A 374 -22.10 -33.66 11.52
N ILE A 375 -20.79 -33.80 11.69
CA ILE A 375 -20.16 -34.80 12.55
C ILE A 375 -19.36 -34.05 13.61
N LEU A 376 -19.63 -34.36 14.87
CA LEU A 376 -18.79 -33.95 16.00
C LEU A 376 -18.23 -35.19 16.68
N ARG A 377 -16.91 -35.31 16.72
CA ARG A 377 -16.20 -36.38 17.43
C ARG A 377 -15.43 -35.77 18.60
N ASN A 378 -15.55 -36.38 19.76
CA ASN A 378 -14.79 -36.01 20.94
C ASN A 378 -13.46 -36.80 20.94
N HIS A 379 -12.36 -36.10 21.21
CA HIS A 379 -10.98 -36.62 21.25
C HIS A 379 -10.37 -36.45 22.65
N GLY A 380 -11.15 -36.69 23.70
CA GLY A 380 -10.76 -36.53 25.11
C GLY A 380 -11.45 -35.36 25.80
N GLU A 381 -10.97 -34.98 26.98
CA GLU A 381 -11.62 -33.94 27.79
C GLU A 381 -11.62 -32.56 27.11
N ASN A 382 -10.57 -32.24 26.36
CA ASN A 382 -10.33 -30.90 25.82
C ASN A 382 -10.11 -30.88 24.30
N GLY A 383 -10.69 -31.81 23.53
CA GLY A 383 -10.49 -31.88 22.08
C GLY A 383 -11.71 -32.37 21.30
N TYR A 384 -11.99 -31.72 20.16
CA TYR A 384 -13.10 -32.05 19.27
C TYR A 384 -12.66 -32.00 17.81
N GLU A 385 -13.24 -32.88 16.99
CA GLU A 385 -13.22 -32.83 15.53
C GLU A 385 -14.63 -32.50 15.04
N PHE A 386 -14.79 -31.36 14.36
CA PHE A 386 -16.02 -30.87 13.77
C PHE A 386 -15.93 -30.98 12.25
N LYS A 387 -16.87 -31.68 11.62
CA LYS A 387 -16.93 -31.83 10.16
C LYS A 387 -18.33 -31.51 9.66
N THR A 388 -18.41 -30.87 8.50
CA THR A 388 -19.66 -30.71 7.75
C THR A 388 -19.40 -30.95 6.26
N VAL A 389 -20.37 -31.60 5.60
CA VAL A 389 -20.34 -31.82 4.15
C VAL A 389 -20.43 -30.52 3.36
N ASP A 390 -21.05 -29.49 3.94
CA ASP A 390 -21.15 -28.14 3.39
C ASP A 390 -21.22 -27.12 4.54
N GLY A 391 -20.30 -26.15 4.59
CA GLY A 391 -20.27 -25.10 5.60
C GLY A 391 -21.50 -24.20 5.58
N SER A 392 -22.19 -24.08 4.43
CA SER A 392 -23.42 -23.27 4.30
C SER A 392 -24.53 -23.72 5.26
N MET A 393 -24.55 -25.01 5.61
CA MET A 393 -25.51 -25.61 6.53
C MET A 393 -25.43 -25.09 7.96
N VAL A 394 -24.27 -24.56 8.34
CA VAL A 394 -23.99 -24.01 9.68
C VAL A 394 -23.66 -22.52 9.62
N GLY A 395 -24.07 -21.86 8.53
CA GLY A 395 -23.87 -20.42 8.34
C GLY A 395 -22.42 -20.02 8.06
N LEU A 396 -21.60 -20.95 7.54
CA LEU A 396 -20.23 -20.70 7.08
C LEU A 396 -20.14 -20.75 5.55
N SER A 397 -18.97 -20.46 5.00
CA SER A 397 -18.71 -20.55 3.56
C SER A 397 -19.04 -21.95 3.02
N SER A 398 -19.58 -22.01 1.80
CA SER A 398 -19.96 -23.28 1.19
C SER A 398 -18.73 -24.15 0.90
N GLY A 399 -18.90 -25.47 0.98
CA GLY A 399 -17.86 -26.47 0.78
C GLY A 399 -17.61 -27.32 2.03
N TYR A 400 -16.90 -28.43 1.85
CA TYR A 400 -16.53 -29.32 2.94
C TYR A 400 -15.65 -28.59 3.96
N LEU A 401 -15.99 -28.72 5.24
CA LEU A 401 -15.23 -28.13 6.34
C LEU A 401 -14.89 -29.23 7.35
N ALA A 402 -13.63 -29.29 7.75
CA ALA A 402 -13.14 -30.11 8.84
C ALA A 402 -12.26 -29.25 9.76
N LEU A 403 -12.58 -29.23 11.05
CA LEU A 403 -11.86 -28.48 12.06
C LEU A 403 -11.55 -29.36 13.27
N TRP A 404 -10.31 -29.30 13.74
CA TRP A 404 -9.89 -29.81 15.03
C TRP A 404 -9.71 -28.64 15.97
N ILE A 405 -10.36 -28.73 17.13
CA ILE A 405 -10.48 -27.65 18.10
C ILE A 405 -10.21 -28.23 19.48
N GLY A 406 -9.34 -27.58 20.27
CA GLY A 406 -9.06 -28.08 21.61
C GLY A 406 -8.16 -27.17 22.44
N VAL A 407 -7.92 -27.58 23.68
CA VAL A 407 -6.97 -26.92 24.59
C VAL A 407 -5.94 -27.94 25.05
N LYS A 408 -4.66 -27.60 24.92
CA LYS A 408 -3.55 -28.42 25.42
C LYS A 408 -2.42 -27.56 25.96
N ASP A 409 -1.92 -27.90 27.14
CA ASP A 409 -0.86 -27.16 27.85
C ASP A 409 -1.13 -25.65 27.95
N GLY A 410 -2.37 -25.26 28.26
CA GLY A 410 -2.77 -23.85 28.36
C GLY A 410 -2.88 -23.13 27.01
N ARG A 411 -2.83 -23.84 25.89
CA ARG A 411 -2.96 -23.30 24.53
C ARG A 411 -4.23 -23.80 23.88
N PHE A 412 -5.11 -22.88 23.51
CA PHE A 412 -6.24 -23.17 22.63
C PHE A 412 -5.73 -23.31 21.20
N TYR A 413 -6.20 -24.32 20.47
CA TYR A 413 -5.87 -24.52 19.06
C TYR A 413 -7.11 -24.71 18.20
N VAL A 414 -7.03 -24.22 16.97
CA VAL A 414 -7.99 -24.49 15.89
C VAL A 414 -7.20 -24.75 14.61
N THR A 415 -7.48 -25.87 13.94
CA THR A 415 -6.82 -26.22 12.67
C THR A 415 -7.77 -26.99 11.78
N ASN A 416 -7.57 -26.94 10.46
CA ASN A 416 -8.23 -27.84 9.51
C ASN A 416 -7.39 -29.08 9.16
N LYS A 417 -6.33 -29.37 9.92
CA LYS A 417 -5.50 -30.56 9.71
C LYS A 417 -4.90 -31.06 11.01
N GLU A 418 -5.33 -32.25 11.43
CA GLU A 418 -4.89 -32.89 12.68
C GLU A 418 -3.37 -32.96 12.84
N SER A 419 -2.63 -33.27 11.75
CA SER A 419 -1.17 -33.42 11.80
C SER A 419 -0.40 -32.13 12.09
N LEU A 420 -1.07 -30.97 12.12
CA LEU A 420 -0.46 -29.70 12.51
C LEU A 420 -0.48 -29.49 14.03
N ILE A 421 -1.35 -30.21 14.76
CA ILE A 421 -1.45 -30.14 16.21
C ILE A 421 -0.15 -30.68 16.81
N GLU A 422 0.53 -29.85 17.62
CA GLU A 422 1.79 -30.20 18.28
C GLU A 422 2.88 -30.77 17.37
N ARG A 423 2.89 -30.35 16.11
CA ARG A 423 3.92 -30.76 15.18
C ARG A 423 5.29 -30.38 15.73
N ARG A 424 6.13 -31.38 15.99
CA ARG A 424 7.50 -31.16 16.46
C ARG A 424 8.32 -30.44 15.40
N VAL A 425 9.01 -29.37 15.79
CA VAL A 425 10.04 -28.73 14.97
C VAL A 425 11.31 -29.57 15.08
N LEU A 426 11.72 -30.21 13.97
CA LEU A 426 12.88 -31.11 13.92
C LEU A 426 14.18 -30.41 13.51
N GLY A 427 14.21 -29.07 13.52
CA GLY A 427 15.33 -28.25 13.08
C GLY A 427 15.16 -26.80 13.54
N LEU A 428 15.49 -25.85 12.67
CA LEU A 428 15.33 -24.43 12.95
C LEU A 428 13.85 -24.00 12.97
N SER A 429 13.56 -23.08 13.86
CA SER A 429 12.25 -22.49 14.11
C SER A 429 12.16 -21.08 13.48
N LEU A 430 11.01 -20.42 13.61
CA LEU A 430 10.89 -19.02 13.23
C LEU A 430 11.79 -18.10 14.07
N ARG A 431 12.16 -18.51 15.30
CA ARG A 431 13.09 -17.75 16.15
C ARG A 431 14.47 -17.57 15.50
N ASP A 432 14.88 -18.55 14.69
CA ASP A 432 16.21 -18.59 14.07
C ASP A 432 16.30 -17.74 12.78
N ARG A 433 15.21 -17.09 12.36
CA ARG A 433 15.18 -16.19 11.19
C ARG A 433 15.85 -14.86 11.53
N ASP A 434 16.42 -14.21 10.52
CA ASP A 434 17.03 -12.87 10.62
C ASP A 434 16.10 -11.83 11.29
N TRP A 435 14.79 -11.98 11.13
CA TRP A 435 13.76 -11.11 11.70
C TRP A 435 13.16 -11.60 13.01
N GLY A 436 13.51 -12.81 13.48
CA GLY A 436 12.87 -13.46 14.63
C GLY A 436 13.01 -12.67 15.94
N ASN A 437 14.11 -11.94 16.10
CA ASN A 437 14.37 -11.05 17.24
C ASN A 437 13.52 -9.77 17.24
N ARG A 438 12.88 -9.41 16.12
CA ARG A 438 12.03 -8.21 16.01
C ARG A 438 10.61 -8.42 16.51
N VAL A 439 10.19 -9.68 16.68
CA VAL A 439 8.81 -10.05 17.01
C VAL A 439 8.43 -9.66 18.44
N GLU A 440 9.33 -9.90 19.40
CA GLU A 440 9.08 -9.58 20.80
C GLU A 440 8.99 -8.06 20.98
N GLY A 441 7.99 -7.62 21.74
CA GLY A 441 7.73 -6.20 21.95
C GLY A 441 6.80 -5.56 20.91
N GLN A 442 6.54 -6.21 19.79
CA GLN A 442 5.56 -5.73 18.81
C GLN A 442 4.14 -5.95 19.31
N ARG A 443 3.17 -5.14 18.86
CA ARG A 443 1.75 -5.41 19.07
C ARG A 443 1.17 -6.34 18.00
N PHE A 444 1.76 -6.30 16.81
CA PHE A 444 1.44 -7.16 15.68
C PHE A 444 2.71 -7.45 14.88
N PHE A 445 2.86 -8.69 14.44
CA PHE A 445 3.89 -9.08 13.50
C PHE A 445 3.32 -10.10 12.51
N MET A 446 3.66 -9.95 11.23
CA MET A 446 3.33 -10.88 10.16
C MET A 446 4.55 -11.10 9.28
N VAL A 447 4.70 -12.34 8.80
CA VAL A 447 5.60 -12.70 7.72
C VAL A 447 4.82 -13.48 6.67
N SER A 448 5.12 -13.21 5.41
CA SER A 448 4.66 -14.03 4.28
C SER A 448 5.83 -14.34 3.38
N ASP A 449 6.05 -15.62 3.10
CA ASP A 449 6.88 -16.12 2.03
C ASP A 449 6.26 -15.67 0.70
N LEU A 450 7.09 -15.04 -0.12
CA LEU A 450 6.73 -14.56 -1.45
C LEU A 450 7.39 -15.41 -2.53
N SER A 451 8.34 -16.27 -2.17
CA SER A 451 9.08 -17.13 -3.11
C SER A 451 8.19 -18.13 -3.85
N SER A 452 6.99 -18.39 -3.32
CA SER A 452 5.98 -19.31 -3.87
C SER A 452 4.71 -18.60 -4.36
N LEU A 453 4.70 -17.26 -4.50
CA LEU A 453 3.55 -16.52 -5.06
C LEU A 453 3.15 -17.03 -6.45
N ASP A 454 4.14 -17.46 -7.24
CA ASP A 454 3.97 -18.06 -8.56
C ASP A 454 3.15 -19.37 -8.54
N ARG A 455 3.01 -20.01 -7.37
CA ARG A 455 2.20 -21.22 -7.15
C ARG A 455 0.80 -20.89 -6.64
N LEU A 456 0.64 -19.77 -5.94
CA LEU A 456 -0.64 -19.34 -5.36
C LEU A 456 -1.54 -18.64 -6.41
N PHE A 457 -0.93 -18.02 -7.41
CA PHE A 457 -1.63 -17.41 -8.53
C PHE A 457 -1.21 -18.13 -9.82
N ASP A 458 -2.16 -18.57 -10.67
CA ASP A 458 -1.86 -19.14 -11.99
C ASP A 458 -1.39 -18.03 -12.93
N LEU A 459 -0.12 -17.66 -12.80
CA LEU A 459 0.50 -16.52 -13.49
C LEU A 459 0.55 -16.70 -15.01
N SER A 460 0.35 -17.92 -15.51
CA SER A 460 0.37 -18.25 -16.95
C SER A 460 -0.80 -17.65 -17.75
N LYS A 461 -1.84 -17.16 -17.06
CA LYS A 461 -3.07 -16.61 -17.67
C LYS A 461 -3.15 -15.08 -17.67
N ILE A 462 -2.12 -14.39 -17.20
CA ILE A 462 -2.12 -12.94 -17.01
C ILE A 462 -1.22 -12.32 -18.08
N GLU A 463 -1.83 -11.77 -19.14
CA GLU A 463 -1.14 -11.07 -20.24
C GLU A 463 -1.13 -9.53 -20.04
N GLY A 464 -0.22 -8.83 -20.72
CA GLY A 464 -0.15 -7.36 -20.73
C GLY A 464 0.72 -6.76 -19.62
N SER A 465 0.47 -5.49 -19.23
CA SER A 465 1.24 -4.71 -18.23
C SER A 465 1.27 -5.34 -16.82
N MET A 466 0.43 -6.34 -16.58
CA MET A 466 0.41 -7.11 -15.34
C MET A 466 1.49 -8.20 -15.32
N ALA A 467 1.97 -8.69 -16.48
CA ALA A 467 3.06 -9.67 -16.57
C ALA A 467 4.42 -9.09 -16.12
N SER A 468 4.69 -7.82 -16.43
CA SER A 468 5.88 -7.09 -15.97
C SER A 468 5.81 -6.76 -14.47
N VAL A 469 4.62 -6.47 -13.95
CA VAL A 469 4.37 -6.38 -12.49
C VAL A 469 4.62 -7.73 -11.82
N LEU A 470 4.26 -8.86 -12.44
CA LEU A 470 4.50 -10.21 -11.90
C LEU A 470 5.99 -10.62 -11.93
N ALA A 471 6.74 -10.21 -12.95
CA ALA A 471 8.18 -10.47 -13.00
C ALA A 471 8.96 -9.76 -11.88
N PHE A 472 8.45 -8.62 -11.39
CA PHE A 472 8.95 -7.96 -10.17
C PHE A 472 8.73 -8.81 -8.90
N PHE A 473 7.60 -9.54 -8.81
CA PHE A 473 7.31 -10.42 -7.68
C PHE A 473 8.15 -11.71 -7.68
N GLY A 474 8.57 -12.23 -8.83
CA GLY A 474 9.39 -13.44 -8.93
C GLY A 474 10.78 -13.34 -8.25
N GLY A 475 11.28 -12.12 -8.04
CA GLY A 475 12.54 -11.82 -7.37
C GLY A 475 12.45 -11.67 -5.84
N LEU A 476 11.27 -11.81 -5.25
CA LEU A 476 11.04 -11.57 -3.81
C LEU A 476 11.17 -12.87 -3.00
N ASP A 477 11.77 -12.76 -1.82
CA ASP A 477 11.97 -13.86 -0.87
C ASP A 477 10.79 -13.91 0.11
N TYR A 478 10.66 -12.91 0.97
CA TYR A 478 9.55 -12.79 1.92
C TYR A 478 9.25 -11.31 2.21
N LEU A 479 8.09 -11.03 2.80
CA LEU A 479 7.79 -9.76 3.43
C LEU A 479 7.58 -9.92 4.93
N THR A 480 7.91 -8.88 5.69
CA THR A 480 7.49 -8.72 7.09
C THR A 480 6.66 -7.45 7.24
N VAL A 481 5.65 -7.51 8.10
CA VAL A 481 4.82 -6.37 8.52
C VAL A 481 4.82 -6.34 10.04
N GLU A 482 5.25 -5.23 10.64
CA GLU A 482 5.34 -5.09 12.09
C GLU A 482 4.81 -3.74 12.57
N SER A 483 4.28 -3.72 13.80
CA SER A 483 3.77 -2.51 14.44
C SER A 483 3.99 -2.57 15.95
N ALA A 484 4.87 -1.70 16.45
CA ALA A 484 5.21 -1.63 17.87
C ALA A 484 4.16 -0.87 18.68
N ASP A 485 3.59 0.19 18.10
CA ASP A 485 2.60 1.06 18.75
C ASP A 485 1.15 0.77 18.32
N GLY A 486 0.95 -0.16 17.38
CA GLY A 486 -0.36 -0.52 16.82
C GLY A 486 -0.98 0.53 15.89
N GLY A 487 -0.26 1.62 15.59
CA GLY A 487 -0.69 2.72 14.73
C GLY A 487 0.20 2.89 13.50
N ASN A 488 1.51 2.89 13.71
CA ASN A 488 2.52 2.95 12.66
C ASN A 488 2.90 1.54 12.21
N VAL A 489 3.13 1.37 10.92
CA VAL A 489 3.44 0.07 10.32
C VAL A 489 4.78 0.15 9.61
N HIS A 490 5.66 -0.77 9.93
CA HIS A 490 6.92 -0.98 9.22
C HIS A 490 6.80 -2.24 8.36
N ILE A 491 7.16 -2.12 7.09
CA ILE A 491 7.10 -3.20 6.10
C ILE A 491 8.47 -3.35 5.48
N GLU A 492 8.98 -4.57 5.43
CA GLU A 492 10.16 -4.89 4.64
C GLU A 492 9.79 -5.97 3.62
N ILE A 493 10.12 -5.72 2.36
CA ILE A 493 10.01 -6.69 1.27
C ILE A 493 11.42 -7.09 0.88
N ILE A 494 11.79 -8.33 1.16
CA ILE A 494 13.14 -8.86 0.98
C ILE A 494 13.26 -9.52 -0.38
N MET A 495 14.40 -9.30 -1.06
CA MET A 495 14.72 -9.95 -2.32
C MET A 495 15.41 -11.30 -2.12
N LYS A 496 15.23 -12.21 -3.09
CA LYS A 496 16.02 -13.46 -3.19
C LYS A 496 17.51 -13.16 -3.37
N ASP A 497 17.84 -12.21 -4.24
CA ASP A 497 19.21 -11.69 -4.39
C ASP A 497 19.43 -10.50 -3.46
N LYS A 498 19.97 -10.78 -2.27
CA LYS A 498 20.27 -9.77 -1.25
C LYS A 498 21.37 -8.77 -1.64
N ASN A 499 22.06 -8.97 -2.77
CA ASN A 499 23.13 -8.08 -3.24
C ASN A 499 22.67 -7.13 -4.35
N ARG A 500 21.43 -7.24 -4.83
CA ARG A 500 20.87 -6.35 -5.86
C ARG A 500 19.87 -5.38 -5.26
N ASN A 501 19.81 -4.18 -5.82
CA ASN A 501 18.73 -3.24 -5.50
C ASN A 501 17.45 -3.67 -6.23
N PRO A 502 16.25 -3.64 -5.60
CA PRO A 502 14.98 -3.99 -6.26
C PRO A 502 14.71 -3.23 -7.55
N LEU A 503 15.20 -1.99 -7.66
CA LEU A 503 15.07 -1.15 -8.85
C LEU A 503 15.78 -1.75 -10.07
N THR A 504 16.89 -2.47 -9.87
CA THR A 504 17.58 -3.15 -10.99
C THR A 504 16.72 -4.23 -11.61
N THR A 505 15.87 -4.90 -10.84
CA THR A 505 14.94 -5.92 -11.35
C THR A 505 13.75 -5.26 -12.06
N LEU A 506 13.22 -4.15 -11.52
CA LEU A 506 12.15 -3.38 -12.17
C LEU A 506 12.55 -2.90 -13.57
N PHE A 507 13.82 -2.53 -13.75
CA PHE A 507 14.34 -2.07 -15.03
C PHE A 507 14.78 -3.19 -15.98
N ASN A 508 14.82 -4.45 -15.52
CA ASN A 508 15.30 -5.58 -16.31
C ASN A 508 14.17 -6.40 -16.98
N ASN A 509 12.90 -6.18 -16.61
CA ASN A 509 11.75 -7.01 -17.01
C ASN A 509 10.85 -6.36 -18.05
#